data_AF-A0A5D2Z4G3-F1
#
_entry.id   AF-A0A5D2Z4G3-F1
#
_cell.length_a   1.000
_cell.length_b   1.000
_cell.length_c   1.000
_cell.angle_alpha   90.00
_cell.angle_beta   90.00
_cell.angle_gamma   90.00
#
_symmetry.space_group_name_H-M   'P 1'
#
loop_
_entity.id
_entity.type
_entity.pdbx_description
1 polymer ?
#
loop_
_entity_poly.entity_id
_entity_poly.type
_entity_poly.pdbx_seq_one_letter_code
_entity_poly.pdbx_strand_id
1 'polypeptide(L)'
;MMEEREDSETKPLHQDAGGSHVRRINPKKGILEMMLRPIRWLRMLSEELHWSFVLGVVIVYGISQGFGVGLSRVSTQYYMKDEQKVQPSQAQVLIGIIHFPWIVKPLWGLLTDIVPILGYRRRPYFIFAGFLGVISMLILSLHKNLHLGFALLSLVAGSAGIAIADVAIDACVTQHAISHTYLAGDMQSLCGMSSSIGALLGFSLSGFFVHLVGAKGVFGLLAIPASLVVLVGILLRESQVRNFAYRRVKEKIVDASKAMWTTLKCRDVWRSCLYMYLSLALGLHIHEGMFYWYTDAKEGPSFSQEVVGSIFSVGAVGSLFGVLLYQNFLKNHPFRDILFWAQLLHGVSGLLDLVLVLRINLKLGLLSSAWSGGLVLHMLNVTRTQFDNLWIAIVIRSLLRLIPIGFLFLIPRSDPNLSILPSEMLRTKRGNDVLEPENIEMATLVNSI
;
A
#
# COMPACT_ATOMS: atom_id res chain seq x y z
N MET A 1 -3.75 -82.38 -34.87
CA MET A 1 -2.90 -83.51 -34.44
C MET A 1 -1.73 -82.87 -33.70
N MET A 2 -1.94 -82.64 -32.40
CA MET A 2 -1.22 -83.24 -31.26
C MET A 2 0.05 -82.43 -30.93
N GLU A 3 0.10 -81.68 -29.80
CA GLU A 3 0.52 -82.12 -28.43
C GLU A 3 2.07 -82.26 -28.35
N GLU A 4 2.86 -81.74 -27.41
CA GLU A 4 2.84 -81.47 -25.93
C GLU A 4 3.79 -80.27 -25.60
N ARG A 5 3.63 -79.40 -24.56
CA ARG A 5 3.87 -79.53 -23.08
C ARG A 5 5.28 -80.04 -22.71
N GLU A 6 6.02 -79.62 -21.67
CA GLU A 6 5.88 -78.91 -20.37
C GLU A 6 7.28 -78.32 -20.01
N ASP A 7 7.44 -77.25 -19.22
CA ASP A 7 7.66 -77.23 -17.75
C ASP A 7 7.53 -75.75 -17.29
N SER A 8 6.61 -75.32 -16.42
CA SER A 8 6.42 -75.56 -14.98
C SER A 8 7.54 -75.02 -14.08
N GLU A 9 7.35 -73.80 -13.55
CA GLU A 9 7.62 -73.52 -12.14
C GLU A 9 6.82 -72.30 -11.66
N THR A 10 5.95 -72.54 -10.69
CA THR A 10 5.12 -71.53 -10.02
C THR A 10 5.28 -71.65 -8.51
N LYS A 11 5.26 -70.48 -7.85
CA LYS A 11 4.91 -70.14 -6.44
C LYS A 11 6.09 -69.78 -5.50
N PRO A 12 5.85 -69.02 -4.41
CA PRO A 12 4.56 -68.53 -3.90
C PRO A 12 4.45 -67.03 -3.59
N LEU A 13 3.20 -66.57 -3.59
CA LEU A 13 2.70 -65.45 -2.80
C LEU A 13 2.84 -65.78 -1.30
N HIS A 14 3.54 -64.95 -0.53
CA HIS A 14 3.27 -64.79 0.90
C HIS A 14 3.44 -63.33 1.32
N GLN A 15 2.43 -62.89 2.07
CA GLN A 15 2.22 -61.61 2.74
C GLN A 15 3.12 -61.48 3.98
N ASP A 16 3.19 -60.24 4.49
CA ASP A 16 3.81 -59.77 5.75
C ASP A 16 5.29 -59.39 5.63
N ALA A 17 5.80 -58.24 6.11
CA ALA A 17 5.28 -57.24 7.02
C ALA A 17 6.02 -55.89 6.84
N GLY A 18 5.31 -54.81 7.16
CA GLY A 18 5.83 -53.58 7.80
C GLY A 18 7.26 -53.13 7.48
N GLY A 19 7.41 -52.34 6.42
CA GLY A 19 8.55 -51.45 6.21
C GLY A 19 8.04 -50.06 5.86
N SER A 20 7.53 -49.33 6.84
CA SER A 20 7.23 -47.91 6.69
C SER A 20 8.53 -47.17 6.35
N HIS A 21 8.78 -46.94 5.06
CA HIS A 21 9.66 -45.87 4.62
C HIS A 21 9.00 -44.55 5.00
N VAL A 22 9.09 -44.21 6.29
CA VAL A 22 8.98 -42.84 6.78
C VAL A 22 10.01 -42.07 5.97
N ARG A 23 9.56 -41.36 4.94
CA ARG A 23 10.32 -40.26 4.34
C ARG A 23 10.74 -39.41 5.52
N ARG A 24 12.01 -39.52 5.93
CA ARG A 24 12.61 -38.56 6.86
C ARG A 24 12.56 -37.24 6.13
N ILE A 25 11.46 -36.50 6.31
CA ILE A 25 11.39 -35.08 5.98
C ILE A 25 12.46 -34.48 6.85
N ASN A 26 13.64 -34.27 6.28
CA ASN A 26 14.74 -33.65 6.98
C ASN A 26 14.26 -32.23 7.29
N PRO A 27 13.95 -31.88 8.54
CA PRO A 27 13.26 -30.62 8.86
C PRO A 27 14.09 -29.42 8.38
N LYS A 28 15.43 -29.58 8.35
CA LYS A 28 16.35 -28.59 7.78
C LYS A 28 16.18 -28.38 6.27
N LYS A 29 15.89 -29.43 5.48
CA LYS A 29 15.58 -29.29 4.03
C LYS A 29 14.21 -28.64 3.83
N GLY A 30 13.22 -28.99 4.64
CA GLY A 30 11.88 -28.36 4.57
C GLY A 30 11.91 -26.86 4.89
N ILE A 31 12.65 -26.45 5.92
CA ILE A 31 12.83 -25.04 6.29
C ILE A 31 13.62 -24.28 5.21
N LEU A 32 14.72 -24.86 4.71
CA LEU A 32 15.51 -24.24 3.65
C LEU A 32 14.70 -24.08 2.36
N GLU A 33 13.91 -25.08 1.98
CA GLU A 33 13.01 -24.98 0.82
C GLU A 33 11.93 -23.93 1.01
N MET A 34 11.39 -23.78 2.22
CA MET A 34 10.42 -22.75 2.55
C MET A 34 11.03 -21.35 2.46
N MET A 35 12.28 -21.16 2.90
CA MET A 35 13.01 -19.88 2.76
C MET A 35 13.41 -19.57 1.32
N LEU A 36 13.67 -20.59 0.49
CA LEU A 36 14.04 -20.43 -0.92
C LEU A 36 12.83 -20.21 -1.85
N ARG A 37 11.60 -20.48 -1.40
CA ARG A 37 10.37 -20.29 -2.20
C ARG A 37 10.18 -18.84 -2.67
N PRO A 38 10.26 -17.81 -1.81
CA PRO A 38 10.13 -16.41 -2.24
C PRO A 38 11.23 -15.99 -3.23
N ILE A 39 12.46 -16.46 -3.04
CA ILE A 39 13.59 -16.14 -3.93
C ILE A 39 13.37 -16.75 -5.32
N ARG A 40 12.92 -18.00 -5.39
CA ARG A 40 12.59 -18.65 -6.67
C ARG A 40 11.41 -17.96 -7.37
N TRP A 41 10.42 -17.54 -6.60
CA TRP A 41 9.27 -16.80 -7.13
C TRP A 41 9.68 -15.43 -7.69
N LEU A 42 10.53 -14.68 -6.98
CA LEU A 42 11.11 -13.43 -7.51
C LEU A 42 11.95 -13.66 -8.77
N ARG A 43 12.72 -14.75 -8.80
CA ARG A 43 13.50 -15.12 -9.98
C ARG A 43 12.59 -15.42 -11.19
N MET A 44 11.53 -16.20 -10.98
CA MET A 44 10.53 -16.47 -12.01
C MET A 44 9.90 -15.17 -12.54
N LEU A 45 9.49 -14.26 -11.65
CA LEU A 45 8.95 -12.95 -12.05
C LEU A 45 9.95 -12.12 -12.85
N SER A 46 11.23 -12.15 -12.47
CA SER A 46 12.29 -11.43 -13.17
C SER A 46 12.59 -12.00 -14.56
N GLU A 47 12.42 -13.32 -14.74
CA GLU A 47 12.62 -14.00 -16.01
C GLU A 47 11.44 -13.70 -16.97
N GLU A 48 10.20 -13.72 -16.46
CA GLU A 48 8.98 -13.48 -17.25
C GLU A 48 8.74 -11.99 -17.58
N LEU A 49 8.97 -11.08 -16.62
CA LEU A 49 8.58 -9.65 -16.74
C LEU A 49 9.74 -8.70 -16.99
N HIS A 50 10.95 -9.24 -17.15
CA HIS A 50 12.22 -8.52 -17.20
C HIS A 50 12.64 -7.91 -15.84
N TRP A 51 13.92 -8.11 -15.49
CA TRP A 51 14.50 -7.70 -14.21
C TRP A 51 14.35 -6.21 -13.91
N SER A 52 14.40 -5.33 -14.94
CA SER A 52 14.32 -3.89 -14.73
C SER A 52 12.94 -3.42 -14.28
N PHE A 53 11.87 -4.14 -14.69
CA PHE A 53 10.52 -3.86 -14.19
C PHE A 53 10.39 -4.30 -12.73
N VAL A 54 10.82 -5.52 -12.39
CA VAL A 54 10.80 -6.04 -11.01
C VAL A 54 11.60 -5.12 -10.08
N LEU A 55 12.78 -4.68 -10.51
CA LEU A 55 13.59 -3.71 -9.78
C LEU A 55 12.86 -2.36 -9.60
N GLY A 56 12.16 -1.90 -10.66
CA GLY A 56 11.33 -0.70 -10.60
C GLY A 56 10.23 -0.79 -9.55
N VAL A 57 9.51 -1.92 -9.50
CA VAL A 57 8.49 -2.19 -8.47
C VAL A 57 9.11 -2.14 -7.07
N VAL A 58 10.25 -2.80 -6.86
CA VAL A 58 10.92 -2.84 -5.55
C VAL A 58 11.41 -1.45 -5.11
N ILE A 59 11.97 -0.66 -6.04
CA ILE A 59 12.42 0.70 -5.73
C ILE A 59 11.25 1.61 -5.41
N VAL A 60 10.18 1.59 -6.21
CA VAL A 60 9.06 2.52 -6.03
C VAL A 60 8.19 2.12 -4.84
N TYR A 61 7.67 0.89 -4.78
CA TYR A 61 6.83 0.44 -3.65
C TYR A 61 7.64 0.19 -2.39
N GLY A 62 8.76 -0.52 -2.48
CA GLY A 62 9.54 -0.88 -1.31
C GLY A 62 10.33 0.28 -0.73
N ILE A 63 11.17 0.92 -1.56
CA ILE A 63 12.12 1.92 -1.05
C ILE A 63 11.48 3.31 -0.98
N SER A 64 10.88 3.81 -2.06
CA SER A 64 10.33 5.17 -2.09
C SER A 64 9.06 5.29 -1.26
N GLN A 65 8.08 4.42 -1.49
CA GLN A 65 6.80 4.45 -0.78
C GLN A 65 6.92 3.82 0.61
N GLY A 66 7.33 2.56 0.73
CA GLY A 66 7.39 1.85 2.01
C GLY A 66 8.38 2.50 2.97
N PHE A 67 9.67 2.40 2.64
CA PHE A 67 10.75 2.89 3.50
C PHE A 67 10.75 4.43 3.59
N GLY A 68 10.66 5.12 2.45
CA GLY A 68 10.73 6.57 2.36
C GLY A 68 9.56 7.28 3.05
N VAL A 69 8.31 6.85 2.85
CA VAL A 69 7.17 7.44 3.57
C VAL A 69 7.24 7.12 5.06
N GLY A 70 7.73 5.94 5.45
CA GLY A 70 7.94 5.59 6.86
C GLY A 70 8.87 6.58 7.57
N LEU A 71 10.05 6.84 7.00
CA LEU A 71 11.00 7.85 7.48
C LEU A 71 10.37 9.25 7.44
N SER A 72 9.82 9.63 6.30
CA SER A 72 9.27 10.97 6.07
C SER A 72 8.14 11.30 7.02
N ARG A 73 7.27 10.34 7.37
CA ARG A 73 6.16 10.55 8.28
C ARG A 73 6.66 10.97 9.65
N VAL A 74 7.52 10.17 10.29
CA VAL A 74 8.02 10.46 11.64
C VAL A 74 8.83 11.76 11.64
N SER A 75 9.71 11.96 10.65
CA SER A 75 10.51 13.19 10.55
C SER A 75 9.65 14.43 10.31
N THR A 76 8.60 14.36 9.51
CA THR A 76 7.68 15.49 9.28
C THR A 76 6.92 15.84 10.56
N GLN A 77 6.51 14.85 11.36
CA GLN A 77 5.83 15.11 12.63
C GLN A 77 6.74 15.84 13.63
N TYR A 78 7.98 15.37 13.81
CA TYR A 78 8.95 16.04 14.66
C TYR A 78 9.38 17.41 14.10
N TYR A 79 9.51 17.55 12.78
CA TYR A 79 9.80 18.84 12.16
C TYR A 79 8.69 19.87 12.40
N MET A 80 7.42 19.47 12.25
CA MET A 80 6.29 20.38 12.50
C MET A 80 6.17 20.75 13.99
N LYS A 81 6.45 19.80 14.88
CA LYS A 81 6.35 19.97 16.33
C LYS A 81 7.52 20.79 16.90
N ASP A 82 8.76 20.36 16.66
CA ASP A 82 9.92 20.86 17.40
C ASP A 82 10.59 22.05 16.70
N GLU A 83 10.62 22.05 15.37
CA GLU A 83 11.29 23.08 14.56
C GLU A 83 10.33 24.22 14.20
N GLN A 84 9.20 23.88 13.58
CA GLN A 84 8.20 24.87 13.16
C GLN A 84 7.24 25.27 14.29
N LYS A 85 7.22 24.53 15.41
CA LYS A 85 6.43 24.82 16.63
C LYS A 85 4.94 25.03 16.34
N VAL A 86 4.41 24.23 15.42
CA VAL A 86 3.03 24.32 14.96
C VAL A 86 2.09 23.67 16.00
N GLN A 87 0.89 24.19 16.16
CA GLN A 87 -0.11 23.57 17.04
C GLN A 87 -0.64 22.25 16.44
N PRO A 88 -1.08 21.27 17.25
CA PRO A 88 -1.54 19.97 16.73
C PRO A 88 -2.67 20.07 15.69
N SER A 89 -3.62 20.98 15.90
CA SER A 89 -4.73 21.23 14.96
C SER A 89 -4.24 21.77 13.62
N GLN A 90 -3.31 22.73 13.65
CA GLN A 90 -2.67 23.28 12.46
C GLN A 90 -1.82 22.21 11.75
N ALA A 91 -1.07 21.39 12.48
CA ALA A 91 -0.26 20.30 11.93
C ALA A 91 -1.12 19.27 11.19
N GLN A 92 -2.29 18.93 11.73
CA GLN A 92 -3.26 18.04 11.08
C GLN A 92 -3.73 18.59 9.72
N VAL A 93 -3.99 19.90 9.62
CA VAL A 93 -4.38 20.57 8.36
C VAL A 93 -3.21 20.58 7.37
N LEU A 94 -1.99 20.94 7.83
CA LEU A 94 -0.80 20.98 6.98
C LEU A 94 -0.48 19.60 6.39
N ILE A 95 -0.61 18.53 7.18
CA ILE A 95 -0.43 17.15 6.68
C ILE A 95 -1.49 16.81 5.64
N GLY A 96 -2.73 17.28 5.79
CA GLY A 96 -3.75 17.18 4.75
C GLY A 96 -3.32 17.84 3.44
N ILE A 97 -2.70 19.03 3.50
CA ILE A 97 -2.17 19.73 2.33
C ILE A 97 -1.00 18.96 1.70
N ILE A 98 -0.09 18.39 2.51
CA ILE A 98 1.02 17.56 2.01
C ILE A 98 0.52 16.34 1.23
N HIS A 99 -0.65 15.79 1.58
CA HIS A 99 -1.24 14.66 0.88
C HIS A 99 -2.05 15.05 -0.37
N PHE A 100 -2.22 16.34 -0.66
CA PHE A 100 -2.98 16.81 -1.83
C PHE A 100 -2.56 16.17 -3.17
N PRO A 101 -1.26 15.96 -3.47
CA PRO A 101 -0.84 15.30 -4.71
C PRO A 101 -1.39 13.89 -4.89
N TRP A 102 -1.72 13.18 -3.80
CA TRP A 102 -2.31 11.84 -3.83
C TRP A 102 -3.80 11.87 -4.22
N ILE A 103 -4.50 12.97 -3.96
CA ILE A 103 -5.90 13.16 -4.33
C ILE A 103 -6.01 13.36 -5.84
N VAL A 104 -5.06 14.09 -6.43
CA VAL A 104 -5.03 14.38 -7.88
C VAL A 104 -4.33 13.29 -8.70
N LYS A 105 -4.12 12.09 -8.12
CA LYS A 105 -3.58 10.91 -8.83
C LYS A 105 -4.21 10.62 -10.20
N PRO A 106 -5.55 10.72 -10.39
CA PRO A 106 -6.14 10.52 -11.71
C PRO A 106 -5.58 11.45 -12.79
N LEU A 107 -5.19 12.68 -12.43
CA LEU A 107 -4.56 13.62 -13.35
C LEU A 107 -3.15 13.16 -13.73
N TRP A 108 -2.36 12.70 -12.77
CA TRP A 108 -1.04 12.12 -13.05
C TRP A 108 -1.14 10.88 -13.95
N GLY A 109 -2.17 10.04 -13.74
CA GLY A 109 -2.44 8.86 -14.58
C GLY A 109 -2.72 9.26 -16.02
N LEU A 110 -3.61 10.23 -16.21
CA LEU A 110 -3.94 10.76 -17.53
C LEU A 110 -2.73 11.36 -18.24
N LEU A 111 -1.89 12.12 -17.51
CA LEU A 111 -0.69 12.74 -18.06
C LEU A 111 0.32 11.69 -18.52
N THR A 112 0.64 10.74 -17.64
CA THR A 112 1.62 9.68 -17.93
C THR A 112 1.15 8.75 -19.07
N ASP A 113 -0.15 8.54 -19.22
CA ASP A 113 -0.72 7.68 -20.27
C ASP A 113 -0.69 8.32 -21.66
N ILE A 114 -0.96 9.63 -21.72
CA ILE A 114 -1.29 10.33 -22.97
C ILE A 114 -0.14 11.15 -23.51
N VAL A 115 0.70 11.73 -22.64
CA VAL A 115 1.71 12.71 -23.03
C VAL A 115 3.08 12.04 -23.04
N PRO A 116 3.56 11.50 -24.17
CA PRO A 116 4.95 11.08 -24.26
C PRO A 116 5.86 12.30 -24.19
N ILE A 117 6.95 12.19 -23.44
CA ILE A 117 8.02 13.19 -23.37
C ILE A 117 9.25 12.56 -24.02
N LEU A 118 9.85 13.25 -25.00
CA LEU A 118 10.99 12.74 -25.77
C LEU A 118 10.74 11.36 -26.44
N GLY A 119 9.46 11.05 -26.73
CA GLY A 119 9.05 9.77 -27.34
C GLY A 119 8.86 8.60 -26.37
N TYR A 120 9.03 8.81 -25.06
CA TYR A 120 8.76 7.83 -24.01
C TYR A 120 7.55 8.24 -23.17
N ARG A 121 6.71 7.30 -22.74
CA ARG A 121 5.51 7.61 -21.94
C ARG A 121 5.78 7.54 -20.44
N ARG A 122 6.61 6.64 -19.94
CA ARG A 122 6.80 6.43 -18.49
C ARG A 122 8.15 6.90 -17.98
N ARG A 123 9.23 6.58 -18.68
CA ARG A 123 10.61 6.93 -18.29
C ARG A 123 10.79 8.39 -17.83
N PRO A 124 10.31 9.41 -18.59
CA PRO A 124 10.56 10.80 -18.26
C PRO A 124 9.86 11.23 -16.96
N TYR A 125 8.72 10.61 -16.64
CA TYR A 125 7.97 10.91 -15.44
C TYR A 125 8.65 10.38 -14.18
N PHE A 126 9.30 9.22 -14.23
CA PHE A 126 10.14 8.74 -13.13
C PHE A 126 11.34 9.66 -12.89
N ILE A 127 12.02 10.09 -13.96
CA ILE A 127 13.15 11.03 -13.86
C ILE A 127 12.68 12.36 -13.25
N PHE A 128 11.59 12.92 -13.77
CA PHE A 128 11.00 14.16 -13.25
C PHE A 128 10.59 14.04 -11.78
N ALA A 129 9.85 12.98 -11.43
CA ALA A 129 9.41 12.68 -10.07
C ALA A 129 10.58 12.55 -9.09
N GLY A 130 11.63 11.83 -9.51
CA GLY A 130 12.83 11.64 -8.71
C GLY A 130 13.60 12.95 -8.48
N PHE A 131 13.82 13.76 -9.53
CA PHE A 131 14.45 15.08 -9.36
C PHE A 131 13.62 16.02 -8.48
N LEU A 132 12.30 16.04 -8.68
CA LEU A 132 11.39 16.82 -7.84
C LEU A 132 11.52 16.41 -6.36
N GLY A 133 11.59 15.11 -6.09
CA GLY A 133 11.82 14.56 -4.75
C GLY A 133 13.19 14.94 -4.18
N VAL A 134 14.28 14.74 -4.93
CA VAL A 134 15.65 15.04 -4.48
C VAL A 134 15.80 16.51 -4.14
N ILE A 135 15.39 17.40 -5.04
CA ILE A 135 15.49 18.85 -4.83
C ILE A 135 14.69 19.27 -3.60
N SER A 136 13.45 18.77 -3.48
CA SER A 136 12.58 19.09 -2.34
C SER A 136 13.18 18.66 -1.00
N MET A 137 13.69 17.43 -0.93
CA MET A 137 14.28 16.87 0.29
C MET A 137 15.60 17.56 0.67
N LEU A 138 16.44 17.90 -0.30
CA LEU A 138 17.68 18.64 -0.07
C LEU A 138 17.42 20.09 0.39
N ILE A 139 16.40 20.77 -0.16
CA ILE A 139 16.02 22.11 0.29
C ILE A 139 15.66 22.09 1.79
N LEU A 140 14.83 21.14 2.23
CA LEU A 140 14.48 20.99 3.66
C LEU A 140 15.69 20.65 4.54
N SER A 141 16.61 19.84 4.03
CA SER A 141 17.75 19.37 4.82
C SER A 141 18.81 20.46 5.01
N LEU A 142 19.12 21.22 3.95
CA LEU A 142 20.22 22.19 3.94
C LEU A 142 19.84 23.55 4.55
N HIS A 143 18.57 23.94 4.49
CA HIS A 143 18.13 25.25 4.97
C HIS A 143 17.70 25.22 6.44
N LYS A 144 18.42 25.95 7.28
CA LYS A 144 18.18 25.95 8.74
C LYS A 144 16.91 26.70 9.16
N ASN A 145 16.58 27.81 8.50
CA ASN A 145 15.47 28.71 8.87
C ASN A 145 14.47 28.89 7.71
N LEU A 146 13.91 27.80 7.22
CA LEU A 146 12.92 27.87 6.15
C LEU A 146 11.57 28.29 6.74
N HIS A 147 10.96 29.34 6.18
CA HIS A 147 9.59 29.72 6.57
C HIS A 147 8.60 28.58 6.28
N LEU A 148 7.57 28.48 7.12
CA LEU A 148 6.55 27.42 7.06
C LEU A 148 5.98 27.20 5.65
N GLY A 149 5.69 28.29 4.91
CA GLY A 149 5.15 28.20 3.55
C GLY A 149 6.10 27.52 2.55
N PHE A 150 7.39 27.86 2.58
CA PHE A 150 8.39 27.22 1.72
C PHE A 150 8.67 25.77 2.14
N ALA A 151 8.63 25.48 3.44
CA ALA A 151 8.77 24.12 3.95
C ALA A 151 7.60 23.24 3.50
N LEU A 152 6.37 23.78 3.61
CA LEU A 152 5.17 23.12 3.14
C LEU A 152 5.20 22.89 1.63
N LEU A 153 5.56 23.90 0.84
CA LEU A 153 5.67 23.77 -0.62
C LEU A 153 6.66 22.66 -1.00
N SER A 154 7.80 22.60 -0.30
CA SER A 154 8.82 21.59 -0.56
C SER A 154 8.35 20.19 -0.13
N LEU A 155 7.64 20.05 0.99
CA LEU A 155 7.02 18.77 1.40
C LEU A 155 5.93 18.31 0.41
N VAL A 156 5.11 19.24 -0.09
CA VAL A 156 4.11 18.98 -1.13
C VAL A 156 4.79 18.54 -2.43
N ALA A 157 5.87 19.20 -2.84
CA ALA A 157 6.63 18.84 -4.04
C ALA A 157 7.28 17.45 -3.89
N GLY A 158 7.85 17.13 -2.73
CA GLY A 158 8.37 15.79 -2.43
C GLY A 158 7.28 14.71 -2.46
N SER A 159 6.14 14.98 -1.85
CA SER A 159 4.94 14.11 -1.88
C SER A 159 4.41 13.90 -3.30
N ALA A 160 4.41 14.96 -4.12
CA ALA A 160 4.05 14.87 -5.53
C ALA A 160 5.01 13.99 -6.33
N GLY A 161 6.32 14.07 -6.06
CA GLY A 161 7.31 13.17 -6.65
C GLY A 161 6.97 11.69 -6.39
N ILE A 162 6.68 11.35 -5.13
CA ILE A 162 6.28 9.97 -4.77
C ILE A 162 4.97 9.59 -5.48
N ALA A 163 3.96 10.46 -5.48
CA ALA A 163 2.66 10.18 -6.09
C ALA A 163 2.74 9.98 -7.62
N ILE A 164 3.57 10.76 -8.32
CA ILE A 164 3.78 10.62 -9.77
C ILE A 164 4.48 9.30 -10.08
N ALA A 165 5.52 8.95 -9.32
CA ALA A 165 6.23 7.69 -9.51
C ALA A 165 5.33 6.47 -9.25
N ASP A 166 4.50 6.54 -8.20
CA ASP A 166 3.50 5.52 -7.85
C ASP A 166 2.51 5.28 -8.99
N VAL A 167 1.92 6.35 -9.53
CA VAL A 167 0.97 6.22 -10.65
C VAL A 167 1.64 5.70 -11.92
N ALA A 168 2.90 6.10 -12.19
CA ALA A 168 3.64 5.61 -13.33
C ALA A 168 3.94 4.10 -13.23
N ILE A 169 4.31 3.61 -12.03
CA ILE A 169 4.57 2.18 -11.84
C ILE A 169 3.28 1.36 -11.80
N ASP A 170 2.19 1.88 -11.22
CA ASP A 170 0.85 1.26 -11.25
C ASP A 170 0.41 1.01 -12.71
N ALA A 171 0.64 2.00 -13.58
CA ALA A 171 0.32 1.88 -14.99
C ALA A 171 1.17 0.79 -15.68
N CYS A 172 2.45 0.68 -15.34
CA CYS A 172 3.31 -0.40 -15.83
C CYS A 172 2.85 -1.78 -15.33
N VAL A 173 2.56 -1.91 -14.02
CA VAL A 173 2.04 -3.14 -13.42
C VAL A 173 0.74 -3.56 -14.09
N THR A 174 -0.17 -2.61 -14.33
CA THR A 174 -1.45 -2.87 -15.01
C THR A 174 -1.24 -3.34 -16.46
N GLN A 175 -0.34 -2.71 -17.20
CA GLN A 175 -0.01 -3.13 -18.59
C GLN A 175 0.58 -4.55 -18.64
N HIS A 176 1.48 -4.88 -17.70
CA HIS A 176 2.04 -6.22 -17.59
C HIS A 176 0.98 -7.24 -17.14
N ALA A 177 0.09 -6.89 -16.22
CA ALA A 177 -1.00 -7.76 -15.75
C ALA A 177 -2.02 -8.06 -16.85
N ILE A 178 -2.30 -7.11 -17.75
CA ILE A 178 -3.18 -7.32 -18.90
C ILE A 178 -2.51 -8.24 -19.94
N SER A 179 -1.20 -8.10 -20.17
CA SER A 179 -0.47 -8.95 -21.12
C SER A 179 -0.20 -10.36 -20.56
N HIS A 180 -0.02 -10.49 -19.25
CA HIS A 180 0.29 -11.75 -18.57
C HIS A 180 -0.75 -12.02 -17.47
N THR A 181 -1.99 -12.34 -17.87
CA THR A 181 -3.13 -12.48 -16.96
C THR A 181 -2.92 -13.54 -15.87
N TYR A 182 -2.17 -14.60 -16.15
CA TYR A 182 -1.82 -15.64 -15.18
C TYR A 182 -0.87 -15.17 -14.07
N LEU A 183 -0.09 -14.10 -14.31
CA LEU A 183 0.86 -13.50 -13.36
C LEU A 183 0.28 -12.28 -12.63
N ALA A 184 -0.93 -11.83 -12.96
CA ALA A 184 -1.52 -10.60 -12.42
C ALA A 184 -1.59 -10.61 -10.87
N GLY A 185 -1.94 -11.76 -10.28
CA GLY A 185 -1.96 -11.93 -8.83
C GLY A 185 -0.56 -11.89 -8.19
N ASP A 186 0.45 -12.42 -8.87
CA ASP A 186 1.84 -12.39 -8.41
C ASP A 186 2.41 -10.98 -8.44
N MET A 187 2.13 -10.19 -9.48
CA MET A 187 2.55 -8.79 -9.55
C MET A 187 1.96 -7.94 -8.42
N GLN A 188 0.68 -8.13 -8.09
CA GLN A 188 0.08 -7.40 -6.95
C GLN A 188 0.64 -7.85 -5.61
N SER A 189 0.91 -9.15 -5.47
CA SER A 189 1.60 -9.69 -4.30
C SER A 189 3.01 -9.10 -4.15
N LEU A 190 3.72 -8.89 -5.26
CA LEU A 190 5.05 -8.25 -5.27
C LEU A 190 4.98 -6.80 -4.79
N CYS A 191 4.03 -6.01 -5.30
CA CYS A 191 3.84 -4.62 -4.89
C CYS A 191 3.53 -4.53 -3.39
N GLY A 192 2.55 -5.31 -2.92
CA GLY A 192 2.14 -5.33 -1.51
C GLY A 192 3.24 -5.82 -0.55
N MET A 193 3.95 -6.90 -0.92
CA MET A 193 5.06 -7.42 -0.13
C MET A 193 6.21 -6.42 -0.06
N SER A 194 6.59 -5.83 -1.20
CA SER A 194 7.68 -4.86 -1.27
C SER A 194 7.37 -3.63 -0.41
N SER A 195 6.18 -3.04 -0.57
CA SER A 195 5.73 -1.88 0.22
C SER A 195 5.71 -2.17 1.72
N SER A 196 5.22 -3.36 2.12
CA SER A 196 5.13 -3.74 3.53
C SER A 196 6.49 -3.97 4.18
N ILE A 197 7.43 -4.63 3.48
CA ILE A 197 8.82 -4.81 3.95
C ILE A 197 9.50 -3.43 4.08
N GLY A 198 9.32 -2.58 3.07
CA GLY A 198 9.81 -1.21 3.08
C GLY A 198 9.30 -0.42 4.28
N ALA A 199 7.98 -0.43 4.50
CA ALA A 199 7.34 0.26 5.62
C ALA A 199 7.83 -0.25 6.97
N LEU A 200 8.02 -1.56 7.12
CA LEU A 200 8.57 -2.16 8.33
C LEU A 200 9.96 -1.61 8.65
N LEU A 201 10.86 -1.63 7.66
CA LEU A 201 12.21 -1.08 7.81
C LEU A 201 12.19 0.43 8.03
N GLY A 202 11.34 1.14 7.30
CA GLY A 202 11.21 2.59 7.38
C GLY A 202 10.76 3.03 8.77
N PHE A 203 9.64 2.52 9.26
CA PHE A 203 9.14 2.89 10.59
C PHE A 203 10.09 2.46 11.71
N SER A 204 10.68 1.26 11.63
CA SER A 204 11.62 0.79 12.65
C SER A 204 12.86 1.67 12.76
N LEU A 205 13.41 2.13 11.62
CA LEU A 205 14.63 2.96 11.60
C LEU A 205 14.34 4.46 11.72
N SER A 206 13.11 4.90 11.46
CA SER A 206 12.74 6.32 11.45
C SER A 206 13.03 7.03 12.78
N GLY A 207 12.60 6.45 13.90
CA GLY A 207 12.81 7.02 15.23
C GLY A 207 14.28 7.15 15.60
N PHE A 208 15.07 6.13 15.27
CA PHE A 208 16.52 6.12 15.47
C PHE A 208 17.24 7.19 14.63
N PHE A 209 16.89 7.33 13.34
CA PHE A 209 17.48 8.36 12.50
C PHE A 209 17.09 9.77 12.94
N VAL A 210 15.83 10.00 13.34
CA VAL A 210 15.44 11.31 13.87
C VAL A 210 16.21 11.63 15.15
N HIS A 211 16.49 10.65 16.01
CA HIS A 211 17.27 10.84 17.22
C HIS A 211 18.74 11.18 16.93
N LEU A 212 19.37 10.48 15.98
CA LEU A 212 20.79 10.67 15.67
C LEU A 212 21.10 11.93 14.85
N VAL A 213 20.35 12.16 13.77
CA VAL A 213 20.67 13.22 12.79
C VAL A 213 19.63 14.35 12.77
N GLY A 214 18.59 14.27 13.60
CA GLY A 214 17.48 15.22 13.63
C GLY A 214 16.55 15.08 12.43
N ALA A 215 15.35 15.69 12.50
CA ALA A 215 14.36 15.62 11.42
C ALA A 215 14.88 16.16 10.07
N LYS A 216 15.66 17.26 10.09
CA LYS A 216 16.29 17.83 8.89
C LYS A 216 17.34 16.90 8.27
N GLY A 217 18.10 16.18 9.09
CA GLY A 217 19.06 15.19 8.62
C GLY A 217 18.37 14.02 7.91
N VAL A 218 17.22 13.57 8.43
CA VAL A 218 16.44 12.51 7.78
C VAL A 218 15.87 12.95 6.42
N PHE A 219 15.47 14.21 6.26
CA PHE A 219 15.12 14.73 4.93
C PHE A 219 16.31 14.62 3.95
N GLY A 220 17.55 14.85 4.39
CA GLY A 220 18.73 14.61 3.57
C GLY A 220 18.88 13.15 3.14
N LEU A 221 18.64 12.20 4.06
CA LEU A 221 18.63 10.77 3.75
C LEU A 221 17.53 10.38 2.76
N LEU A 222 16.37 11.06 2.80
CA LEU A 222 15.26 10.83 1.87
C LEU A 222 15.58 11.23 0.41
N ALA A 223 16.67 11.96 0.16
CA ALA A 223 17.19 12.15 -1.19
C ALA A 223 17.67 10.83 -1.82
N ILE A 224 18.06 9.82 -1.03
CA ILE A 224 18.51 8.51 -1.54
C ILE A 224 17.34 7.75 -2.22
N PRO A 225 16.19 7.48 -1.54
CA PRO A 225 15.01 6.93 -2.22
C PRO A 225 14.57 7.72 -3.45
N ALA A 226 14.58 9.05 -3.40
CA ALA A 226 14.21 9.87 -4.55
C ALA A 226 15.21 9.74 -5.72
N SER A 227 16.50 9.60 -5.44
CA SER A 227 17.54 9.34 -6.45
C SER A 227 17.38 7.96 -7.09
N LEU A 228 16.97 6.95 -6.32
CA LEU A 228 16.68 5.62 -6.85
C LEU A 228 15.46 5.66 -7.80
N VAL A 229 14.47 6.52 -7.56
CA VAL A 229 13.37 6.73 -8.52
C VAL A 229 13.88 7.31 -9.85
N VAL A 230 14.88 8.21 -9.83
CA VAL A 230 15.55 8.66 -11.07
C VAL A 230 16.20 7.47 -11.78
N LEU A 231 16.88 6.59 -11.05
CA LEU A 231 17.50 5.39 -11.59
C LEU A 231 16.48 4.46 -12.27
N VAL A 232 15.27 4.30 -11.70
CA VAL A 232 14.19 3.55 -12.34
C VAL A 232 13.85 4.14 -13.71
N GLY A 233 13.73 5.46 -13.83
CA GLY A 233 13.46 6.10 -15.12
C GLY A 233 14.53 5.85 -16.17
N ILE A 234 15.79 5.67 -15.76
CA ILE A 234 16.91 5.37 -16.66
C ILE A 234 16.92 3.88 -17.06
N LEU A 235 16.70 2.97 -16.10
CA LEU A 235 16.83 1.53 -16.29
C LEU A 235 15.58 0.86 -16.88
N LEU A 236 14.39 1.40 -16.61
CA LEU A 236 13.12 0.83 -17.04
C LEU A 236 13.13 0.67 -18.55
N ARG A 237 12.82 -0.51 -19.09
CA ARG A 237 12.87 -0.73 -20.54
C ARG A 237 11.53 -0.34 -21.14
N GLU A 238 11.51 0.67 -22.00
CA GLU A 238 10.29 1.14 -22.67
C GLU A 238 10.53 1.31 -24.17
N SER A 239 9.57 0.89 -24.99
CA SER A 239 9.61 1.07 -26.44
C SER A 239 9.25 2.52 -26.80
N GLN A 240 10.04 3.11 -27.69
CA GLN A 240 9.83 4.49 -28.10
C GLN A 240 8.61 4.60 -29.02
N VAL A 241 7.73 5.56 -28.75
CA VAL A 241 6.58 5.87 -29.60
C VAL A 241 7.06 6.75 -30.76
N ARG A 242 7.29 6.15 -31.92
CA ARG A 242 7.60 6.87 -33.16
C ARG A 242 6.34 7.57 -33.72
N ASN A 243 6.50 8.79 -34.24
CA ASN A 243 5.46 9.59 -34.90
C ASN A 243 4.23 9.93 -34.04
N PHE A 244 4.44 10.43 -32.82
CA PHE A 244 3.34 10.88 -31.98
C PHE A 244 2.81 12.26 -32.43
N ALA A 245 1.53 12.31 -32.83
CA ALA A 245 0.87 13.54 -33.23
C ALA A 245 0.51 14.41 -32.00
N TYR A 246 1.46 15.22 -31.51
CA TYR A 246 1.26 16.11 -30.36
C TYR A 246 0.07 17.07 -30.51
N ARG A 247 -0.29 17.46 -31.74
CA ARG A 247 -1.46 18.30 -32.03
C ARG A 247 -2.78 17.67 -31.55
N ARG A 248 -2.86 16.33 -31.45
CA ARG A 248 -4.04 15.58 -30.99
C ARG A 248 -4.01 15.23 -29.49
N VAL A 249 -3.03 15.72 -28.73
CA VAL A 249 -2.96 15.47 -27.27
C VAL A 249 -4.22 15.97 -26.56
N LYS A 250 -4.67 17.17 -26.91
CA LYS A 250 -5.88 17.76 -26.32
C LYS A 250 -7.11 16.88 -26.55
N GLU A 251 -7.28 16.38 -27.78
CA GLU A 251 -8.38 15.46 -28.13
C GLU A 251 -8.29 14.17 -27.32
N LYS A 252 -7.11 13.54 -27.26
CA LYS A 252 -6.89 12.32 -26.47
C LYS A 252 -7.18 12.52 -24.98
N ILE A 253 -6.77 13.64 -24.39
CA ILE A 253 -7.07 13.99 -22.99
C ILE A 253 -8.58 14.10 -22.78
N VAL A 254 -9.29 14.77 -23.69
CA VAL A 254 -10.75 14.91 -23.63
C VAL A 254 -11.43 13.55 -23.77
N ASP A 255 -10.99 12.71 -24.69
CA ASP A 255 -11.58 11.39 -24.93
C ASP A 255 -11.36 10.44 -23.74
N ALA A 256 -10.15 10.42 -23.19
CA ALA A 256 -9.85 9.64 -21.98
C ALA A 256 -10.61 10.17 -20.75
N SER A 257 -10.80 11.48 -20.63
CA SER A 257 -11.62 12.09 -19.57
C SER A 257 -13.09 11.69 -19.70
N LYS A 258 -13.64 11.69 -20.92
CA LYS A 258 -15.01 11.20 -21.21
C LYS A 258 -15.15 9.71 -20.90
N ALA A 259 -14.17 8.89 -21.27
CA ALA A 259 -14.15 7.47 -20.95
C ALA A 259 -14.15 7.25 -19.43
N MET A 260 -13.26 7.94 -18.69
CA MET A 260 -13.21 7.88 -17.23
C MET A 260 -14.54 8.31 -16.59
N TRP A 261 -15.16 9.39 -17.10
CA TRP A 261 -16.48 9.85 -16.64
C TRP A 261 -17.58 8.81 -16.88
N THR A 262 -17.53 8.13 -18.03
CA THR A 262 -18.48 7.07 -18.38
C THR A 262 -18.30 5.85 -17.47
N THR A 263 -17.06 5.44 -17.20
CA THR A 263 -16.74 4.37 -16.25
C THR A 263 -17.21 4.69 -14.83
N LEU A 264 -17.06 5.95 -14.39
CA LEU A 264 -17.57 6.38 -13.09
C LEU A 264 -19.10 6.31 -13.00
N LYS A 265 -19.85 6.45 -14.10
CA LYS A 265 -21.31 6.30 -14.06
C LYS A 265 -21.77 4.85 -13.86
N CYS A 266 -20.93 3.87 -14.16
CA CYS A 266 -21.25 2.45 -13.98
C CYS A 266 -21.63 2.18 -12.52
N ARG A 267 -22.78 1.52 -12.31
CA ARG A 267 -23.40 1.37 -10.98
C ARG A 267 -22.49 0.70 -9.96
N ASP A 268 -21.74 -0.29 -10.40
CA ASP A 268 -20.85 -1.06 -9.52
C ASP A 268 -19.58 -0.27 -9.15
N VAL A 269 -19.16 0.67 -10.02
CA VAL A 269 -17.95 1.48 -9.84
C VAL A 269 -18.21 2.63 -8.86
N TRP A 270 -19.16 3.54 -9.14
CA TRP A 270 -19.36 4.69 -8.24
C TRP A 270 -19.81 4.28 -6.85
N ARG A 271 -20.59 3.19 -6.71
CA ARG A 271 -21.02 2.71 -5.39
C ARG A 271 -19.84 2.22 -4.56
N SER A 272 -18.90 1.51 -5.18
CA SER A 272 -17.67 1.05 -4.53
C SER A 272 -16.76 2.24 -4.19
N CYS A 273 -16.62 3.21 -5.09
CA CYS A 273 -15.89 4.46 -4.83
C CYS A 273 -16.53 5.28 -3.70
N LEU A 274 -17.86 5.40 -3.68
CA LEU A 274 -18.60 6.13 -2.66
C LEU A 274 -18.46 5.44 -1.30
N TYR A 275 -18.57 4.11 -1.24
CA TYR A 275 -18.30 3.36 -0.02
C TYR A 275 -16.88 3.63 0.49
N MET A 276 -15.87 3.56 -0.39
CA MET A 276 -14.50 3.81 0.01
C MET A 276 -14.28 5.23 0.51
N TYR A 277 -14.83 6.22 -0.20
CA TYR A 277 -14.81 7.61 0.23
C TYR A 277 -15.47 7.81 1.60
N LEU A 278 -16.69 7.31 1.79
CA LEU A 278 -17.40 7.41 3.07
C LEU A 278 -16.64 6.70 4.19
N SER A 279 -16.07 5.52 3.93
CA SER A 279 -15.31 4.76 4.93
C SER A 279 -14.08 5.50 5.44
N LEU A 280 -13.38 6.23 4.55
CA LEU A 280 -12.20 7.01 4.89
C LEU A 280 -12.57 8.38 5.47
N ALA A 281 -13.56 9.06 4.91
CA ALA A 281 -13.97 10.39 5.35
C ALA A 281 -14.61 10.37 6.74
N LEU A 282 -15.43 9.35 7.04
CA LEU A 282 -16.06 9.19 8.35
C LEU A 282 -15.07 8.64 9.39
N GLY A 283 -13.99 8.00 8.96
CA GLY A 283 -12.90 7.59 9.85
C GLY A 283 -12.05 8.78 10.31
N LEU A 284 -12.57 9.67 11.16
CA LEU A 284 -11.84 10.86 11.62
C LEU A 284 -10.42 10.52 12.08
N HIS A 285 -9.44 11.21 11.51
CA HIS A 285 -8.02 11.02 11.84
C HIS A 285 -7.59 12.07 12.88
N ILE A 286 -7.30 11.64 14.11
CA ILE A 286 -6.75 12.48 15.20
C ILE A 286 -5.26 12.17 15.45
N HIS A 287 -4.59 11.64 14.44
CA HIS A 287 -3.25 11.07 14.55
C HIS A 287 -2.22 12.09 15.06
N GLU A 288 -2.30 13.35 14.59
CA GLU A 288 -1.36 14.38 15.02
C GLU A 288 -1.62 14.81 16.46
N GLY A 289 -2.89 14.96 16.86
CA GLY A 289 -3.24 15.22 18.25
C GLY A 289 -2.69 14.14 19.20
N MET A 290 -2.81 12.86 18.82
CA MET A 290 -2.24 11.75 19.57
C MET A 290 -0.70 11.79 19.58
N PHE A 291 -0.05 12.11 18.46
CA PHE A 291 1.41 12.25 18.40
C PHE A 291 1.93 13.31 19.36
N TYR A 292 1.33 14.50 19.36
CA TYR A 292 1.70 15.56 20.29
C TYR A 292 1.45 15.13 21.74
N TRP A 293 0.34 14.43 22.00
CA TRP A 293 0.03 13.90 23.33
C TRP A 293 1.08 12.90 23.83
N TYR A 294 1.39 11.83 23.08
CA TYR A 294 2.32 10.81 23.61
C TYR A 294 3.78 11.23 23.64
N THR A 295 4.16 12.25 22.88
CA THR A 295 5.51 12.84 22.91
C THR A 295 5.61 14.05 23.85
N ASP A 296 4.51 14.45 24.51
CA ASP A 296 4.54 15.52 25.49
C ASP A 296 5.01 15.02 26.85
N ALA A 297 5.85 15.83 27.50
CA ALA A 297 6.46 15.50 28.78
C ALA A 297 5.57 15.85 29.98
N LYS A 298 4.64 16.80 29.83
CA LYS A 298 3.83 17.29 30.95
C LYS A 298 2.58 16.46 31.16
N GLU A 299 1.87 16.19 30.09
CA GLU A 299 0.54 15.59 30.14
C GLU A 299 0.49 14.22 29.43
N GLY A 300 1.52 13.93 28.62
CA GLY A 300 1.74 12.67 27.93
C GLY A 300 2.55 11.63 28.70
N PRO A 301 2.75 10.45 28.12
CA PRO A 301 3.75 9.47 28.53
C PRO A 301 5.21 9.82 28.18
N SER A 302 5.49 10.92 27.46
CA SER A 302 6.84 11.34 27.08
C SER A 302 7.65 10.28 26.31
N PHE A 303 7.05 9.61 25.33
CA PHE A 303 7.74 8.60 24.54
C PHE A 303 8.92 9.19 23.76
N SER A 304 10.04 8.47 23.79
CA SER A 304 11.22 8.80 22.98
C SER A 304 10.94 8.59 21.50
N GLN A 305 11.74 9.23 20.65
CA GLN A 305 11.61 9.15 19.19
C GLN A 305 11.71 7.71 18.68
N GLU A 306 12.57 6.91 19.29
CA GLU A 306 12.77 5.47 19.01
C GLU A 306 11.52 4.64 19.32
N VAL A 307 10.87 4.91 20.46
CA VAL A 307 9.62 4.23 20.84
C VAL A 307 8.50 4.59 19.87
N VAL A 308 8.42 5.86 19.44
CA VAL A 308 7.42 6.30 18.45
C VAL A 308 7.61 5.57 17.11
N GLY A 309 8.85 5.48 16.60
CA GLY A 309 9.15 4.69 15.40
C GLY A 309 8.75 3.22 15.56
N SER A 310 9.04 2.64 16.73
CA SER A 310 8.67 1.26 17.06
C SER A 310 7.16 1.01 17.12
N ILE A 311 6.36 1.98 17.60
CA ILE A 311 4.90 1.88 17.58
C ILE A 311 4.38 1.78 16.14
N PHE A 312 4.92 2.58 15.21
CA PHE A 312 4.54 2.50 13.80
C PHE A 312 4.99 1.20 13.13
N SER A 313 6.15 0.65 13.51
CA SER A 313 6.62 -0.61 12.95
C SER A 313 5.71 -1.79 13.31
N VAL A 314 5.13 -1.80 14.52
CA VAL A 314 4.08 -2.78 14.90
C VAL A 314 2.87 -2.67 13.95
N GLY A 315 2.50 -1.46 13.53
CA GLY A 315 1.48 -1.26 12.49
C GLY A 315 1.85 -1.90 11.15
N ALA A 316 3.11 -1.78 10.72
CA ALA A 316 3.60 -2.44 9.51
C ALA A 316 3.62 -3.97 9.62
N VAL A 317 3.99 -4.53 10.79
CA VAL A 317 3.87 -5.97 11.07
C VAL A 317 2.41 -6.41 11.00
N GLY A 318 1.48 -5.65 11.58
CA GLY A 318 0.05 -5.90 11.48
C GLY A 318 -0.46 -5.90 10.03
N SER A 319 0.05 -4.99 9.19
CA SER A 319 -0.25 -4.96 7.76
C SER A 319 0.25 -6.21 7.04
N LEU A 320 1.49 -6.65 7.30
CA LEU A 320 2.05 -7.90 6.77
C LEU A 320 1.19 -9.11 7.16
N PHE A 321 0.80 -9.18 8.43
CA PHE A 321 -0.08 -10.24 8.93
C PHE A 321 -1.45 -10.20 8.23
N GLY A 322 -2.02 -9.00 8.01
CA GLY A 322 -3.26 -8.82 7.25
C GLY A 322 -3.17 -9.33 5.82
N VAL A 323 -2.07 -9.09 5.11
CA VAL A 323 -1.84 -9.61 3.75
C VAL A 323 -1.75 -11.15 3.77
N LEU A 324 -1.00 -11.72 4.71
CA LEU A 324 -0.87 -13.18 4.85
C LEU A 324 -2.21 -13.85 5.21
N LEU A 325 -2.97 -13.23 6.12
CA LEU A 325 -4.30 -13.69 6.50
C LEU A 325 -5.24 -13.66 5.29
N TYR A 326 -5.21 -12.57 4.51
CA TYR A 326 -6.02 -12.45 3.30
C TYR A 326 -5.69 -13.53 2.27
N GLN A 327 -4.40 -13.69 1.94
CA GLN A 327 -3.94 -14.62 0.91
C GLN A 327 -4.23 -16.09 1.26
N ASN A 328 -4.12 -16.46 2.54
CA ASN A 328 -4.26 -17.84 2.98
C ASN A 328 -5.70 -18.22 3.33
N PHE A 329 -6.49 -17.29 3.89
CA PHE A 329 -7.79 -17.61 4.47
C PHE A 329 -8.95 -16.81 3.88
N LEU A 330 -8.77 -15.53 3.54
CA LEU A 330 -9.89 -14.65 3.18
C LEU A 330 -10.13 -14.50 1.68
N LYS A 331 -9.17 -14.88 0.82
CA LYS A 331 -9.26 -14.67 -0.64
C LYS A 331 -10.49 -15.29 -1.32
N ASN A 332 -11.06 -16.34 -0.72
CA ASN A 332 -12.21 -17.07 -1.26
C ASN A 332 -13.54 -16.61 -0.65
N HIS A 333 -13.52 -15.67 0.31
CA HIS A 333 -14.72 -15.14 0.93
C HIS A 333 -15.26 -13.93 0.14
N PRO A 334 -16.58 -13.69 0.18
CA PRO A 334 -17.17 -12.53 -0.47
C PRO A 334 -16.66 -11.23 0.16
N PHE A 335 -16.28 -10.25 -0.66
CA PHE A 335 -15.68 -8.99 -0.23
C PHE A 335 -16.53 -8.22 0.79
N ARG A 336 -17.86 -8.26 0.69
CA ARG A 336 -18.76 -7.57 1.63
C ARG A 336 -18.58 -8.05 3.07
N ASP A 337 -18.45 -9.36 3.27
CA ASP A 337 -18.32 -9.94 4.61
C ASP A 337 -16.94 -9.63 5.18
N ILE A 338 -15.90 -9.71 4.34
CA ILE A 338 -14.54 -9.31 4.72
C ILE A 338 -14.53 -7.84 5.16
N LEU A 339 -15.16 -6.94 4.38
CA LEU A 339 -15.23 -5.52 4.69
C LEU A 339 -16.07 -5.23 5.93
N PHE A 340 -17.17 -5.97 6.17
CA PHE A 340 -17.94 -5.88 7.40
C PHE A 340 -17.07 -6.16 8.63
N TRP A 341 -16.42 -7.32 8.65
CA TRP A 341 -15.60 -7.74 9.79
C TRP A 341 -14.36 -6.86 9.95
N ALA A 342 -13.73 -6.44 8.85
CA ALA A 342 -12.60 -5.52 8.89
C ALA A 342 -13.00 -4.16 9.48
N GLN A 343 -14.14 -3.61 9.07
CA GLN A 343 -14.62 -2.33 9.59
C GLN A 343 -15.04 -2.43 11.06
N LEU A 344 -15.71 -3.52 11.45
CA LEU A 344 -16.07 -3.78 12.84
C LEU A 344 -14.81 -3.87 13.72
N LEU A 345 -13.81 -4.64 13.29
CA LEU A 345 -12.54 -4.76 14.00
C LEU A 345 -11.79 -3.42 14.05
N HIS A 346 -11.84 -2.63 12.98
CA HIS A 346 -11.25 -1.28 12.96
C HIS A 346 -11.93 -0.31 13.94
N GLY A 347 -13.26 -0.39 14.06
CA GLY A 347 -14.02 0.40 15.03
C GLY A 347 -13.72 0.00 16.47
N VAL A 348 -13.77 -1.32 16.77
CA VAL A 348 -13.49 -1.86 18.11
C VAL A 348 -12.05 -1.60 18.53
N SER A 349 -11.07 -1.79 17.65
CA SER A 349 -9.67 -1.46 17.94
C SER A 349 -9.46 0.03 18.20
N GLY A 350 -10.26 0.92 17.60
CA GLY A 350 -10.26 2.35 17.91
C GLY A 350 -10.58 2.68 19.37
N LEU A 351 -11.40 1.85 20.04
CA LEU A 351 -11.71 2.02 21.46
C LEU A 351 -10.49 1.76 22.37
N LEU A 352 -9.46 1.05 21.89
CA LEU A 352 -8.22 0.85 22.64
C LEU A 352 -7.45 2.17 22.84
N ASP A 353 -7.62 3.14 21.95
CA ASP A 353 -7.07 4.49 22.14
C ASP A 353 -7.65 5.15 23.41
N LEU A 354 -8.90 4.85 23.79
CA LEU A 354 -9.51 5.32 25.05
C LEU A 354 -8.83 4.70 26.27
N VAL A 355 -8.51 3.41 26.21
CA VAL A 355 -7.83 2.70 27.29
C VAL A 355 -6.48 3.38 27.57
N LEU A 356 -5.77 3.78 26.52
CA LEU A 356 -4.50 4.50 26.61
C LEU A 356 -4.67 5.93 27.14
N VAL A 357 -5.58 6.73 26.57
CA VAL A 357 -5.74 8.15 26.94
C VAL A 357 -6.36 8.34 28.32
N LEU A 358 -7.35 7.53 28.70
CA LEU A 358 -7.90 7.51 30.06
C LEU A 358 -6.91 6.91 31.07
N ARG A 359 -5.76 6.41 30.60
CA ARG A 359 -4.73 5.73 31.37
C ARG A 359 -5.29 4.56 32.19
N ILE A 360 -6.28 3.85 31.64
CA ILE A 360 -6.87 2.66 32.26
C ILE A 360 -5.82 1.54 32.34
N ASN A 361 -4.90 1.48 31.37
CA ASN A 361 -3.73 0.60 31.43
C ASN A 361 -2.90 0.81 32.71
N LEU A 362 -2.70 2.06 33.14
CA LEU A 362 -2.05 2.36 34.42
C LEU A 362 -2.95 1.98 35.59
N LYS A 363 -4.27 2.19 35.54
CA LYS A 363 -5.19 1.76 36.61
C LYS A 363 -5.24 0.24 36.77
N LEU A 364 -5.14 -0.52 35.68
CA LEU A 364 -5.09 -1.99 35.67
C LEU A 364 -3.73 -2.53 36.11
N GLY A 365 -2.62 -1.91 35.67
CA GLY A 365 -1.27 -2.22 36.16
C GLY A 365 -1.06 -1.80 37.62
N LEU A 366 -1.71 -0.71 38.04
CA LEU A 366 -1.88 -0.34 39.43
C LEU A 366 -2.70 -1.42 40.13
N LEU A 367 -3.81 -1.94 39.61
CA LEU A 367 -4.54 -3.03 40.26
C LEU A 367 -3.67 -4.26 40.58
N SER A 368 -2.67 -4.57 39.74
CA SER A 368 -1.66 -5.62 40.01
C SER A 368 -0.53 -5.24 40.97
N SER A 369 -0.32 -3.94 41.25
CA SER A 369 0.71 -3.40 42.16
C SER A 369 0.15 -2.60 43.37
N ALA A 370 -1.17 -2.42 43.46
CA ALA A 370 -1.86 -1.43 44.31
C ALA A 370 -2.34 -1.97 45.65
N TRP A 371 -1.77 -3.06 46.16
CA TRP A 371 -1.85 -3.28 47.61
C TRP A 371 -0.76 -2.49 48.37
N SER A 372 0.35 -2.07 47.74
CA SER A 372 1.44 -1.35 48.41
C SER A 372 1.60 0.14 48.01
N GLY A 373 1.32 0.51 46.75
CA GLY A 373 1.55 1.89 46.26
C GLY A 373 0.36 2.85 46.41
N GLY A 374 -0.86 2.33 46.59
CA GLY A 374 -2.10 3.13 46.60
C GLY A 374 -2.25 4.05 47.82
N LEU A 375 -1.72 3.64 48.98
CA LEU A 375 -1.79 4.41 50.23
C LEU A 375 -0.93 5.69 50.20
N VAL A 376 0.21 5.64 49.50
CA VAL A 376 1.20 6.73 49.44
C VAL A 376 0.75 7.82 48.47
N LEU A 377 0.09 7.44 47.36
CA LEU A 377 -0.39 8.38 46.35
C LEU A 377 -1.64 9.15 46.80
N HIS A 378 -2.47 8.56 47.67
CA HIS A 378 -3.61 9.25 48.28
C HIS A 378 -3.17 10.31 49.32
N MET A 379 -1.98 10.18 49.90
CA MET A 379 -1.41 11.18 50.82
C MET A 379 -0.73 12.37 50.10
N LEU A 380 -0.43 12.29 48.81
CA LEU A 380 0.40 13.28 48.10
C LEU A 380 -0.35 14.19 47.09
N ASN A 381 -1.67 14.06 46.98
CA ASN A 381 -2.58 15.04 46.37
C ASN A 381 -2.10 15.69 45.04
N VAL A 382 -1.83 14.89 44.00
CA VAL A 382 -1.31 15.38 42.71
C VAL A 382 -2.43 15.51 41.66
N THR A 383 -2.62 16.72 41.12
CA THR A 383 -3.58 17.04 40.03
C THR A 383 -2.91 17.34 38.68
N ARG A 384 -3.64 17.02 37.60
CA ARG A 384 -3.32 17.13 36.16
C ARG A 384 -4.09 18.28 35.52
N THR A 385 -3.50 19.07 34.62
CA THR A 385 -4.26 20.07 33.84
C THR A 385 -3.52 20.47 32.55
N GLN A 386 -4.00 20.27 31.30
CA GLN A 386 -5.30 19.76 30.80
C GLN A 386 -5.27 19.25 29.32
N PHE A 387 -5.61 17.97 29.12
CA PHE A 387 -6.01 17.36 27.83
C PHE A 387 -7.47 16.86 27.89
N ASP A 388 -8.30 17.55 28.68
CA ASP A 388 -9.56 17.01 29.23
C ASP A 388 -10.61 16.63 28.19
N ASN A 389 -10.47 17.11 26.94
CA ASN A 389 -11.42 16.83 25.85
C ASN A 389 -10.92 15.79 24.83
N LEU A 390 -9.69 15.26 24.98
CA LEU A 390 -9.12 14.30 24.02
C LEU A 390 -9.93 12.98 23.98
N TRP A 391 -10.46 12.54 25.12
CA TRP A 391 -11.30 11.33 25.18
C TRP A 391 -12.61 11.50 24.40
N ILE A 392 -13.21 12.70 24.38
CA ILE A 392 -14.43 13.00 23.61
C ILE A 392 -14.14 12.82 22.11
N ALA A 393 -13.00 13.35 21.63
CA ALA A 393 -12.59 13.20 20.24
C ALA A 393 -12.37 11.72 19.85
N ILE A 394 -11.81 10.90 20.75
CA ILE A 394 -11.62 9.46 20.51
C ILE A 394 -12.95 8.71 20.50
N VAL A 395 -13.89 9.02 21.40
CA VAL A 395 -15.23 8.41 21.41
C VAL A 395 -15.96 8.72 20.10
N ILE A 396 -16.02 10.01 19.72
CA ILE A 396 -16.63 10.45 18.46
C ILE A 396 -16.00 9.71 17.28
N ARG A 397 -14.66 9.71 17.19
CA ARG A 397 -13.92 8.97 16.15
C ARG A 397 -14.27 7.48 16.11
N SER A 398 -14.35 6.83 17.27
CA SER A 398 -14.60 5.38 17.36
C SER A 398 -16.02 5.03 16.92
N LEU A 399 -17.01 5.86 17.28
CA LEU A 399 -18.38 5.73 16.80
C LEU A 399 -18.50 5.99 15.29
N LEU A 400 -17.84 7.05 14.79
CA LEU A 400 -17.86 7.37 13.36
C LEU A 400 -17.21 6.27 12.51
N ARG A 401 -16.22 5.54 13.05
CA ARG A 401 -15.63 4.35 12.39
C ARG A 401 -16.59 3.17 12.25
N LEU A 402 -17.70 3.13 13.00
CA LEU A 402 -18.73 2.08 12.84
C LEU A 402 -19.76 2.45 11.77
N ILE A 403 -19.89 3.72 11.41
CA ILE A 403 -20.88 4.19 10.42
C ILE A 403 -20.73 3.54 9.04
N PRO A 404 -19.51 3.28 8.50
CA PRO A 404 -19.36 2.63 7.20
C PRO A 404 -20.02 1.24 7.11
N ILE A 405 -20.27 0.56 8.23
CA ILE A 405 -21.03 -0.71 8.27
C ILE A 405 -22.44 -0.51 7.68
N GLY A 406 -23.09 0.61 7.98
CA GLY A 406 -24.42 0.93 7.44
C GLY A 406 -24.44 1.12 5.92
N PHE A 407 -23.28 1.34 5.30
CA PHE A 407 -23.13 1.58 3.85
C PHE A 407 -22.65 0.36 3.07
N LEU A 408 -22.44 -0.80 3.71
CA LEU A 408 -21.97 -2.03 3.05
C LEU A 408 -22.89 -2.54 1.94
N PHE A 409 -24.16 -2.12 1.91
CA PHE A 409 -25.08 -2.46 0.84
C PHE A 409 -24.65 -1.88 -0.53
N LEU A 410 -23.77 -0.87 -0.55
CA LEU A 410 -23.29 -0.21 -1.76
C LEU A 410 -22.32 -1.07 -2.58
N ILE A 411 -21.43 -1.83 -1.94
CA ILE A 411 -20.48 -2.73 -2.64
C ILE A 411 -21.28 -3.84 -3.31
N PRO A 412 -21.10 -4.27 -4.57
CA PRO A 412 -21.86 -5.37 -5.18
C PRO A 412 -21.68 -6.74 -4.47
N ARG A 413 -22.68 -7.65 -4.55
CA ARG A 413 -22.53 -9.07 -4.14
C ARG A 413 -22.01 -9.85 -5.34
N SER A 414 -20.76 -9.66 -5.74
CA SER A 414 -20.20 -10.39 -6.88
C SER A 414 -19.23 -11.44 -6.38
N ASP A 415 -19.35 -12.67 -6.89
CA ASP A 415 -18.36 -13.72 -6.68
C ASP A 415 -17.02 -13.29 -7.29
N PRO A 416 -15.89 -13.54 -6.61
CA PRO A 416 -14.55 -13.20 -7.10
C PRO A 416 -14.15 -13.89 -8.42
N ASN A 417 -14.91 -14.90 -8.86
CA ASN A 417 -14.65 -15.66 -10.09
C ASN A 417 -15.53 -15.26 -11.29
N LEU A 418 -16.48 -14.33 -11.12
CA LEU A 418 -17.29 -13.83 -12.24
C LEU A 418 -16.55 -12.67 -12.91
N SER A 419 -16.20 -12.87 -14.19
CA SER A 419 -15.53 -11.88 -15.02
C SER A 419 -16.22 -10.52 -14.91
N ILE A 420 -15.47 -9.54 -14.42
CA ILE A 420 -15.88 -8.16 -14.18
C ILE A 420 -15.95 -7.42 -15.53
N LEU A 421 -16.82 -7.89 -16.43
CA LEU A 421 -17.35 -7.02 -17.47
C LEU A 421 -18.80 -6.72 -17.13
N PRO A 422 -19.13 -5.48 -16.73
CA PRO A 422 -20.52 -5.08 -16.56
C PRO A 422 -21.29 -5.40 -17.83
N SER A 423 -22.41 -6.10 -17.72
CA SER A 423 -23.28 -6.43 -18.85
C SER A 423 -23.77 -5.18 -19.60
N GLU A 424 -23.72 -4.02 -18.96
CA GLU A 424 -23.96 -2.69 -19.55
C GLU A 424 -22.89 -2.27 -20.58
N MET A 425 -21.61 -2.65 -20.38
CA MET A 425 -20.54 -2.40 -21.36
C MET A 425 -20.67 -3.30 -22.59
N LEU A 426 -21.17 -4.52 -22.41
CA LEU A 426 -21.49 -5.43 -23.51
C LEU A 426 -22.69 -4.92 -24.33
N ARG A 427 -23.68 -4.27 -23.69
CA ARG A 427 -24.83 -3.65 -24.37
C ARG A 427 -24.45 -2.40 -25.16
N THR A 428 -23.55 -1.57 -24.65
CA THR A 428 -23.08 -0.37 -25.38
C THR A 428 -22.24 -0.73 -26.60
N LYS A 429 -21.46 -1.82 -26.53
CA LYS A 429 -20.75 -2.34 -27.70
C LYS A 429 -21.72 -2.89 -28.76
N ARG A 430 -22.70 -3.70 -28.33
CA ARG A 430 -23.70 -4.29 -29.24
C ARG A 430 -24.67 -3.26 -29.86
N GLY A 431 -24.84 -2.09 -29.23
CA GLY A 431 -25.63 -0.99 -29.77
C GLY A 431 -24.90 -0.09 -30.78
N ASN A 432 -23.56 -0.10 -30.77
CA ASN A 432 -22.74 0.70 -31.68
C ASN A 432 -22.20 -0.10 -32.89
N ASP A 433 -22.28 -1.43 -32.87
CA ASP A 433 -21.83 -2.31 -33.95
C ASP A 433 -22.94 -2.63 -34.98
N VAL A 434 -23.96 -1.76 -35.14
CA VAL A 434 -24.97 -1.88 -36.21
C VAL A 434 -24.76 -0.77 -37.24
N LEU A 435 -23.70 -0.87 -38.03
CA LEU A 435 -23.60 -0.24 -39.35
C LEU A 435 -22.51 -0.93 -40.20
N GLU A 436 -22.97 -1.40 -41.36
CA GLU A 436 -22.28 -1.92 -42.56
C GLU A 436 -21.59 -3.30 -42.53
N PRO A 437 -22.04 -4.26 -43.37
CA PRO A 437 -21.32 -5.49 -43.67
C PRO A 437 -20.43 -5.27 -44.89
N GLU A 438 -19.14 -5.00 -44.70
CA GLU A 438 -18.17 -5.13 -45.79
C GLU A 438 -16.82 -5.61 -45.24
N ASN A 439 -16.28 -6.65 -45.89
CA ASN A 439 -14.95 -7.26 -45.71
C ASN A 439 -14.82 -8.43 -44.71
N ILE A 440 -15.56 -9.53 -44.95
CA ILE A 440 -15.28 -10.87 -44.39
C ILE A 440 -14.60 -11.81 -45.44
N GLU A 441 -14.04 -11.25 -46.52
CA GLU A 441 -13.25 -12.03 -47.50
C GLU A 441 -11.76 -11.64 -47.46
N MET A 442 -11.04 -12.00 -46.39
CA MET A 442 -9.56 -12.14 -46.42
C MET A 442 -9.04 -12.89 -45.17
N ALA A 443 -9.61 -14.05 -44.86
CA ALA A 443 -9.12 -14.94 -43.80
C ALA A 443 -9.24 -16.44 -44.11
N THR A 444 -9.31 -16.83 -45.39
CA THR A 444 -9.45 -18.24 -45.82
C THR A 444 -8.39 -18.70 -46.84
N LEU A 445 -7.21 -18.05 -46.90
CA LEU A 445 -6.15 -18.39 -47.86
C LEU A 445 -4.76 -18.61 -47.25
N VAL A 446 -4.66 -19.25 -46.07
CA VAL A 446 -3.37 -19.78 -45.55
C VAL A 446 -3.52 -21.21 -45.00
N ASN A 447 -4.45 -22.00 -45.54
CA ASN A 447 -4.55 -23.43 -45.21
C ASN A 447 -4.74 -24.32 -46.46
N SER A 448 -4.02 -24.00 -47.53
CA SER A 448 -3.79 -24.95 -48.63
C SER A 448 -2.55 -24.57 -49.44
N ILE A 449 -1.47 -25.30 -49.15
CA ILE A 449 -0.29 -25.71 -49.95
C ILE A 449 0.96 -25.63 -49.09
#